data_AF-A0A9E5QDH1-F1
#
_entry.id   AF-A0A9E5QDH1-F1
#
_cell.length_a   1.000
_cell.length_b   1.000
_cell.length_c   1.000
_cell.angle_alpha   90.00
_cell.angle_beta   90.00
_cell.angle_gamma   90.00
#
_symmetry.space_group_name_H-M   'P 1'
#
loop_
_entity.id
_entity.type
_entity.pdbx_description
1 polymer ?
#
loop_
_entity_poly.entity_id
_entity_poly.type
_entity_poly.pdbx_seq_one_letter_code
_entity_poly.pdbx_strand_id
1 'polypeptide(L)'
;LAKWCPFTWEAFLDYRFNAVSYSGLELQILQALNTGNTKQAIGLAEKFGWLSRREDGSLKRNRERIEFEEKLKDFNLEIPWMTD
;
A
#
# COMPACT_ATOMS: atom_id res chain seq x y z
N LEU A 1 28.57 1.22 -14.11
CA LEU A 1 28.68 1.72 -12.71
C LEU A 1 28.89 0.58 -11.71
N ALA A 2 28.06 -0.46 -11.73
CA ALA A 2 28.18 -1.63 -10.85
C ALA A 2 29.60 -2.21 -10.70
N LYS A 3 30.33 -2.37 -11.82
CA LYS A 3 31.69 -2.93 -11.82
C LYS A 3 32.76 -2.00 -11.22
N TRP A 4 32.52 -0.69 -11.18
CA TRP A 4 33.52 0.32 -10.85
C TRP A 4 33.32 0.93 -9.46
N CYS A 5 32.08 1.06 -9.00
CA CYS A 5 31.72 1.54 -7.66
C CYS A 5 30.62 0.64 -7.07
N PRO A 6 30.92 -0.63 -6.76
CA PRO A 6 29.89 -1.63 -6.40
C PRO A 6 29.06 -1.20 -5.18
N PHE A 7 29.70 -0.71 -4.11
CA PHE A 7 28.98 -0.30 -2.89
C PHE A 7 28.06 0.91 -3.12
N THR A 8 28.50 1.91 -3.89
CA THR A 8 27.65 3.06 -4.22
C THR A 8 26.51 2.65 -5.15
N TRP A 9 26.77 1.69 -6.04
CA TRP A 9 25.75 1.14 -6.93
C TRP A 9 24.70 0.33 -6.16
N GLU A 10 25.11 -0.50 -5.21
CA GLU A 10 24.21 -1.23 -4.30
C GLU A 10 23.37 -0.25 -3.48
N ALA A 11 23.99 0.76 -2.85
CA ALA A 11 23.24 1.79 -2.13
C ALA A 11 22.22 2.51 -3.03
N PHE A 12 22.58 2.85 -4.27
CA PHE A 12 21.64 3.45 -5.21
C PHE A 12 20.46 2.52 -5.52
N LEU A 13 20.72 1.23 -5.74
CA LEU A 13 19.68 0.25 -5.98
C LEU A 13 18.73 0.17 -4.78
N ASP A 14 19.25 0.08 -3.56
CA ASP A 14 18.45 -0.05 -2.34
C ASP A 14 17.59 1.19 -2.07
N TYR A 15 18.19 2.39 -2.12
CA TYR A 15 17.48 3.62 -1.73
C TYR A 15 16.61 4.20 -2.85
N ARG A 16 16.88 3.87 -4.12
CA ARG A 16 16.22 4.56 -5.24
C ARG A 16 15.45 3.65 -6.17
N PHE A 17 15.99 2.47 -6.47
CA PHE A 17 15.40 1.56 -7.46
C PHE A 17 14.45 0.56 -6.82
N ASN A 18 14.86 -0.04 -5.70
CA ASN A 18 14.10 -1.04 -4.95
C ASN A 18 13.26 -0.42 -3.82
N ALA A 19 13.32 0.90 -3.64
CA ALA A 19 12.60 1.57 -2.58
C ALA A 19 11.08 1.53 -2.83
N VAL A 20 10.33 1.06 -1.83
CA VAL A 20 8.87 1.16 -1.81
C VAL A 20 8.48 2.50 -1.21
N SER A 21 7.81 3.34 -2.00
CA SER A 21 7.27 4.62 -1.53
C SER A 21 5.80 4.51 -1.17
N TYR A 22 5.41 5.13 -0.06
CA TYR A 22 4.02 5.25 0.34
C TYR A 22 3.52 6.69 0.21
N SER A 23 2.31 6.87 -0.30
CA SER A 23 1.60 8.14 -0.32
C SER A 23 1.15 8.52 1.10
N GLY A 24 0.81 9.79 1.30
CA GLY A 24 0.29 10.25 2.60
C GLY A 24 -1.02 9.58 3.01
N LEU A 25 -1.84 9.11 2.06
CA LEU A 25 -3.07 8.38 2.33
C LEU A 25 -2.77 6.93 2.75
N GLU A 26 -1.85 6.28 2.03
CA GLU A 26 -1.38 4.93 2.34
C GLU A 26 -0.76 4.87 3.74
N LEU A 27 0.07 5.86 4.11
CA LEU A 27 0.68 5.93 5.44
C LEU A 27 -0.35 6.04 6.57
N GLN A 28 -1.43 6.79 6.38
CA GLN A 28 -2.50 6.90 7.38
C GLN A 28 -3.21 5.56 7.58
N ILE A 29 -3.50 4.83 6.50
CA ILE A 29 -4.11 3.51 6.57
C ILE A 29 -3.14 2.51 7.20
N LEU A 30 -1.86 2.53 6.81
CA LEU A 30 -0.82 1.66 7.35
C LEU A 30 -0.62 1.87 8.86
N GLN A 31 -0.68 3.11 9.34
CA GLN A 31 -0.65 3.41 10.78
C GLN A 31 -1.83 2.79 11.52
N ALA A 32 -3.04 2.86 10.95
CA ALA A 32 -4.22 2.22 11.54
C ALA A 32 -4.10 0.69 11.55
N LEU A 33 -3.57 0.09 10.48
CA LEU A 33 -3.29 -1.35 10.40
C LEU A 33 -2.26 -1.78 11.44
N ASN A 34 -1.16 -1.03 11.59
CA ASN A 34 -0.08 -1.35 12.52
C ASN A 34 -0.50 -1.26 14.00
N THR A 35 -1.57 -0.53 14.31
CA THR A 35 -2.16 -0.47 15.66
C THR A 35 -3.25 -1.53 15.88
N GLY A 36 -3.51 -2.40 14.90
CA GLY A 36 -4.56 -3.42 14.94
C GLY A 36 -5.97 -2.84 14.79
N ASN A 37 -6.12 -1.56 14.42
CA ASN A 37 -7.41 -0.90 14.30
C ASN A 37 -7.97 -1.02 12.87
N THR A 38 -8.39 -2.23 12.51
CA THR A 38 -8.98 -2.57 11.21
C THR A 38 -10.17 -1.68 10.86
N LYS A 39 -11.02 -1.34 11.83
CA LYS A 39 -12.17 -0.45 11.62
C LYS A 39 -11.76 0.94 11.19
N GLN A 40 -10.72 1.50 11.81
CA GLN A 40 -10.19 2.80 11.43
C GLN A 40 -9.55 2.75 10.04
N ALA A 41 -8.83 1.67 9.71
CA ALA A 41 -8.24 1.49 8.38
C ALA A 41 -9.31 1.47 7.28
N ILE A 42 -10.40 0.73 7.48
CA ILE A 42 -11.55 0.69 6.56
C ILE A 42 -12.20 2.07 6.44
N GLY A 43 -12.46 2.75 7.57
CA GLY A 43 -13.07 4.08 7.56
C GLY A 43 -12.23 5.14 6.85
N LEU A 44 -10.89 5.07 6.96
CA LEU A 44 -9.99 5.92 6.19
C LEU A 44 -10.06 5.62 4.68
N ALA A 45 -10.04 4.34 4.30
CA ALA A 45 -10.16 3.93 2.90
C ALA A 45 -11.52 4.32 2.28
N GLU A 46 -12.61 4.25 3.04
CA GLU A 46 -13.92 4.78 2.63
C GLU A 46 -13.87 6.30 2.43
N LYS A 47 -13.31 7.03 3.40
CA LYS A 47 -13.16 8.50 3.34
C LYS A 47 -12.34 8.95 2.14
N PHE A 48 -11.32 8.18 1.75
CA PHE A 48 -10.50 8.44 0.57
C PHE A 48 -11.15 7.99 -0.75
N GLY A 49 -12.34 7.41 -0.70
CA GLY A 49 -13.06 6.95 -1.89
C GLY A 49 -12.51 5.66 -2.50
N TRP A 50 -11.73 4.89 -1.73
CA TRP A 50 -11.14 3.63 -2.21
C TRP A 50 -12.16 2.50 -2.24
N LEU A 51 -13.17 2.55 -1.36
CA LEU A 51 -14.12 1.46 -1.14
C LEU A 51 -15.51 1.68 -1.76
N SER A 52 -15.61 2.54 -2.78
CA SER A 52 -16.86 2.70 -3.53
C SER A 52 -17.25 1.40 -4.23
N ARG A 53 -18.51 0.98 -4.11
CA ARG A 53 -19.04 -0.25 -4.74
C ARG A 53 -19.88 0.05 -5.98
N ARG A 54 -19.93 -0.91 -6.89
CA ARG A 54 -20.87 -0.97 -8.02
C ARG A 54 -22.20 -1.55 -7.56
N GLU A 55 -23.20 -1.53 -8.44
CA GLU A 55 -24.54 -2.09 -8.16
C GLU A 55 -24.51 -3.59 -7.86
N ASP A 56 -23.53 -4.32 -8.43
CA ASP A 56 -23.29 -5.74 -8.18
C ASP A 56 -22.56 -6.03 -6.84
N GLY A 57 -22.29 -5.00 -6.03
CA GLY A 57 -21.58 -5.11 -4.75
C GLY A 57 -20.05 -5.17 -4.87
N SER A 58 -19.50 -5.28 -6.08
CA SER A 58 -18.06 -5.31 -6.30
C SER A 58 -17.43 -3.93 -6.10
N LEU A 59 -16.17 -3.90 -5.64
CA LEU A 59 -15.43 -2.65 -5.49
C LEU A 59 -15.15 -2.03 -6.87
N LYS A 60 -15.48 -0.75 -7.02
CA LYS A 60 -15.06 0.05 -8.18
C LYS A 60 -13.53 0.04 -8.27
N ARG A 61 -13.02 0.12 -9.49
CA ARG A 61 -11.57 0.19 -9.73
C ARG A 61 -11.03 1.49 -9.14
N ASN A 62 -10.06 1.37 -8.24
CA ASN A 62 -9.31 2.50 -7.70
C ASN A 62 -7.81 2.15 -7.84
N ARG A 63 -7.05 2.99 -8.53
CA ARG A 63 -5.64 2.72 -8.84
C ARG A 63 -4.78 2.73 -7.58
N GLU A 64 -4.95 3.73 -6.72
CA GLU A 64 -4.21 3.86 -5.47
C GLU A 64 -4.49 2.68 -4.53
N ARG A 65 -5.75 2.25 -4.43
CA ARG A 65 -6.10 1.07 -3.64
C ARG A 65 -5.40 -0.18 -4.14
N ILE A 66 -5.43 -0.42 -5.45
CA ILE A 66 -4.80 -1.62 -6.05
C ILE A 66 -3.29 -1.59 -5.84
N GLU A 67 -2.64 -0.45 -6.08
CA GLU A 67 -1.21 -0.26 -5.80
C GLU A 67 -0.89 -0.53 -4.32
N PHE A 68 -1.74 -0.06 -3.39
CA PHE A 68 -1.55 -0.31 -1.96
C PHE A 68 -1.79 -1.77 -1.56
N GLU A 69 -2.80 -2.42 -2.13
CA GLU A 69 -3.08 -3.86 -1.92
C GLU A 69 -1.90 -4.73 -2.36
N GLU A 70 -1.23 -4.38 -3.46
CA GLU A 70 -0.01 -5.06 -3.91
C GLU A 70 1.13 -4.86 -2.90
N LYS A 71 1.37 -3.63 -2.44
CA LYS A 71 2.38 -3.35 -1.39
C LYS A 71 2.10 -4.13 -0.11
N LEU A 72 0.84 -4.19 0.35
CA LEU A 72 0.49 -4.96 1.55
C LEU A 72 0.78 -6.46 1.37
N LYS A 73 0.50 -7.03 0.20
CA LYS A 73 0.81 -8.43 -0.11
C LYS A 73 2.31 -8.71 -0.07
N ASP A 74 3.13 -7.80 -0.60
CA ASP A 74 4.60 -7.95 -0.57
C ASP A 74 5.15 -8.03 0.87
N PHE A 75 4.46 -7.41 1.83
CA PHE A 75 4.80 -7.44 3.26
C PHE A 75 4.00 -8.47 4.07
N ASN A 76 3.23 -9.36 3.43
CA ASN A 76 2.32 -10.31 4.10
C ASN A 76 1.38 -9.65 5.12
N LEU A 77 0.91 -8.43 4.82
CA LEU A 77 -0.08 -7.72 5.63
C LEU A 77 -1.49 -8.02 5.15
N GLU A 78 -2.42 -8.13 6.10
CA GLU A 78 -3.82 -8.36 5.78
C GLU A 78 -4.47 -7.14 5.11
N ILE A 79 -5.31 -7.40 4.11
CA ILE A 79 -6.11 -6.37 3.43
C ILE A 79 -7.49 -6.35 4.11
N PRO A 80 -7.79 -5.31 4.91
CA PRO A 80 -8.89 -5.34 5.87
C PRO A 80 -10.29 -5.28 5.23
N TRP A 81 -10.38 -4.89 3.96
CA TRP A 81 -11.63 -4.77 3.20
C TRP A 81 -11.84 -5.90 2.17
N MET A 82 -10.95 -6.90 2.16
CA MET A 82 -11.12 -8.13 1.37
C MET A 82 -11.77 -9.27 2.17
N THR A 83 -11.87 -9.13 3.49
CA THR A 83 -12.54 -10.09 4.36
C THR A 83 -14.05 -9.84 4.33
N ASP A 84 -14.83 -10.89 4.04
CA ASP A 84 -16.30 -10.90 4.17
C ASP A 84 -16.75 -10.67 5.63
#